data_AF-A0A5J4URN2-F1
#
_entry.id   AF-A0A5J4URN2-F1
#
_cell.length_a   1.000
_cell.length_b   1.000
_cell.length_c   1.000
_cell.angle_alpha   90.00
_cell.angle_beta   90.00
_cell.angle_gamma   90.00
#
_symmetry.space_group_name_H-M   'P 1'
#
loop_
_entity.id
_entity.type
_entity.pdbx_description
1 polymer ?
#
loop_
_entity_poly.entity_id
_entity_poly.type
_entity_poly.pdbx_seq_one_letter_code
_entity_poly.pdbx_strand_id
1 'polypeptide(L)'
;MNPTREECERLQLLCGVSHMIMVRPFKAPNGKYYDFINIQNYLGSNSGKAPDGSKLSMRDLKLDEDKQMEIQIFVMDHEGHPLIPKDYNQQMARLQGQN
;
A
#
# COMPACT_ATOMS: atom_id res chain seq x y z
N MET A 1 -7.43 -9.74 -19.03
CA MET A 1 -8.25 -8.55 -18.69
C MET A 1 -7.72 -8.03 -17.37
N ASN A 2 -7.54 -6.72 -17.22
CA ASN A 2 -7.10 -6.17 -15.95
C ASN A 2 -8.23 -6.28 -14.92
N PRO A 3 -7.95 -6.65 -13.67
CA PRO A 3 -8.93 -6.62 -12.59
C PRO A 3 -9.57 -5.23 -12.47
N THR A 4 -10.84 -5.20 -12.07
CA THR A 4 -11.57 -3.99 -11.75
C THR A 4 -11.08 -3.39 -10.44
N ARG A 5 -11.43 -2.12 -10.18
CA ARG A 5 -11.13 -1.48 -8.91
C ARG A 5 -11.76 -2.26 -7.74
N GLU A 6 -13.00 -2.69 -7.90
CA GLU A 6 -13.74 -3.47 -6.90
C GLU A 6 -13.03 -4.79 -6.58
N GLU A 7 -12.45 -5.46 -7.58
CA GLU A 7 -11.64 -6.66 -7.38
C GLU A 7 -10.34 -6.35 -6.62
N CYS A 8 -9.66 -5.25 -6.95
CA CYS A 8 -8.47 -4.81 -6.21
C CYS A 8 -8.80 -4.46 -4.75
N GLU A 9 -9.97 -3.86 -4.48
CA GLU A 9 -10.45 -3.57 -3.13
C GLU A 9 -10.78 -4.86 -2.36
N ARG A 10 -11.46 -5.82 -3.00
CA ARG A 10 -11.76 -7.13 -2.41
C ARG A 10 -10.49 -7.91 -2.03
N LEU A 11 -9.43 -7.80 -2.83
CA LEU A 11 -8.13 -8.42 -2.59
C LEU A 11 -7.22 -7.62 -1.63
N GLN A 12 -7.68 -6.45 -1.17
CA GLN A 12 -6.93 -5.53 -0.31
C GLN A 12 -5.57 -5.11 -0.89
N LEU A 13 -5.50 -4.90 -2.22
CA LEU A 13 -4.28 -4.46 -2.91
C LEU A 13 -4.09 -2.93 -2.85
N LEU A 14 -5.16 -2.20 -2.57
CA LEU A 14 -5.17 -0.74 -2.58
C LEU A 14 -4.83 -0.15 -1.20
N CYS A 15 -4.01 0.88 -1.22
CA CYS A 15 -3.68 1.69 -0.05
C CYS A 15 -4.93 2.42 0.46
N GLY A 16 -5.22 2.34 1.77
CA GLY A 16 -6.33 3.06 2.39
C GLY A 16 -6.22 4.59 2.41
N VAL A 17 -5.10 5.16 1.94
CA VAL A 17 -4.89 6.61 1.80
C VAL A 17 -4.90 7.05 0.33
N SER A 18 -4.09 6.41 -0.52
CA SER A 18 -3.94 6.84 -1.92
C SER A 18 -4.90 6.15 -2.89
N HIS A 19 -5.54 5.05 -2.46
CA HIS A 19 -6.35 4.17 -3.30
C HIS A 19 -5.63 3.61 -4.53
N MET A 20 -4.29 3.56 -4.47
CA MET A 20 -3.42 2.96 -5.49
C MET A 20 -2.83 1.65 -4.98
N ILE A 21 -2.35 0.81 -5.89
CA ILE A 21 -1.61 -0.41 -5.56
C ILE A 21 -0.40 -0.08 -4.68
N MET A 22 -0.26 -0.79 -3.56
CA MET A 22 0.80 -0.52 -2.58
C MET A 22 2.15 -1.06 -3.05
N VAL A 23 3.21 -0.30 -2.82
CA VAL A 23 4.59 -0.77 -3.05
C VAL A 23 5.09 -1.51 -1.80
N ARG A 24 4.80 -0.93 -0.62
CA ARG A 24 5.23 -1.46 0.67
C ARG A 24 4.04 -1.52 1.62
N PRO A 25 3.24 -2.60 1.57
CA PRO A 25 2.01 -2.72 2.33
C PRO A 25 2.30 -2.91 3.83
N PHE A 26 1.68 -2.07 4.64
CA PHE A 26 1.67 -2.15 6.09
C PHE A 26 0.24 -2.38 6.58
N LYS A 27 0.09 -3.35 7.47
CA LYS A 27 -1.18 -3.71 8.09
C LYS A 27 -1.36 -2.99 9.42
N ALA A 28 -2.51 -2.35 9.60
CA ALA A 28 -2.93 -1.74 10.85
C ALA A 28 -3.67 -2.74 11.76
N PRO A 29 -3.82 -2.45 13.07
CA PRO A 29 -4.53 -3.32 14.00
C PRO A 29 -5.99 -3.59 13.64
N ASN A 30 -6.63 -2.66 12.92
CA ASN A 30 -8.00 -2.82 12.41
C ASN A 30 -8.09 -3.64 11.11
N GLY A 31 -6.97 -4.21 10.64
CA GLY A 31 -6.91 -5.04 9.44
C GLY A 31 -6.83 -4.27 8.12
N LYS A 32 -6.82 -2.93 8.13
CA LYS A 32 -6.64 -2.12 6.93
C LYS A 32 -5.17 -2.09 6.50
N TYR A 33 -4.97 -1.97 5.20
CA TYR A 33 -3.65 -1.87 4.60
C TYR A 33 -3.36 -0.46 4.09
N TYR A 34 -2.11 -0.05 4.23
CA TYR A 34 -1.61 1.21 3.73
C TYR A 34 -0.22 1.04 3.13
N ASP A 35 0.09 1.81 2.09
CA ASP A 35 1.46 1.97 1.63
C ASP A 35 2.25 2.81 2.64
N PHE A 36 3.48 2.38 2.96
CA PHE A 36 4.36 3.01 3.94
C PHE A 36 4.53 4.53 3.73
N ILE A 37 4.83 4.98 2.51
CA ILE A 37 5.10 6.40 2.24
C ILE A 37 3.81 7.20 2.40
N ASN A 38 2.71 6.67 1.88
CA ASN A 38 1.41 7.35 1.95
C ASN A 38 0.93 7.51 3.39
N ILE A 39 1.00 6.46 4.21
CA ILE A 39 0.53 6.53 5.60
C ILE A 39 1.45 7.36 6.49
N GLN A 40 2.77 7.31 6.28
CA GLN A 40 3.71 8.15 7.02
C GLN A 40 3.40 9.64 6.81
N ASN A 41 3.21 10.06 5.56
CA ASN A 41 2.86 11.44 5.21
C ASN A 41 1.47 11.83 5.73
N TYR A 42 0.49 10.93 5.64
CA TYR A 42 -0.86 11.16 6.11
C TYR A 42 -0.91 11.38 7.62
N LEU A 43 -0.28 10.49 8.42
CA LEU A 43 -0.27 10.60 9.87
C LEU A 43 0.47 11.86 10.36
N GLY A 44 1.55 12.25 9.66
CA GLY A 44 2.25 13.51 9.94
C GLY A 44 1.36 14.74 9.73
N SER A 45 0.48 14.71 8.73
CA SER A 45 -0.43 15.82 8.41
C SER A 45 -1.74 15.82 9.22
N ASN A 46 -2.14 14.66 9.77
CA ASN A 46 -3.43 14.45 10.43
C ASN A 46 -3.30 14.15 11.93
N SER A 47 -2.21 14.61 12.57
CA SER A 47 -1.98 14.47 14.01
C SER A 47 -2.09 13.02 14.53
N GLY A 48 -1.60 12.05 13.74
CA GLY A 48 -1.65 10.63 14.12
C GLY A 48 -3.07 10.04 14.13
N LYS A 49 -3.94 10.51 13.23
CA LYS A 49 -5.25 9.88 12.96
C LYS A 49 -5.24 9.21 11.60
N ALA A 50 -5.82 8.02 11.51
CA ALA A 50 -6.08 7.31 10.26
C ALA A 50 -7.25 7.96 9.49
N PRO A 51 -7.48 7.57 8.21
CA PRO A 51 -8.61 8.08 7.41
C PRO A 51 -9.99 7.86 8.01
N ASP A 52 -10.16 6.84 8.87
CA ASP A 52 -11.40 6.60 9.60
C ASP A 52 -11.53 7.39 10.92
N GLY A 53 -10.58 8.29 11.20
CA GLY A 53 -10.54 9.12 12.41
C GLY A 53 -9.97 8.43 13.65
N SER A 54 -9.67 7.12 13.56
CA SER A 54 -9.04 6.38 14.66
C SER A 54 -7.61 6.85 14.92
N LYS A 55 -7.15 6.78 16.17
CA LYS A 55 -5.75 7.08 16.51
C LYS A 55 -4.86 5.98 15.93
N LEU A 56 -3.83 6.38 15.18
CA LEU A 56 -2.89 5.47 14.55
C LEU A 56 -1.49 6.10 14.51
N SER A 57 -0.49 5.31 14.89
CA SER A 57 0.92 5.65 14.79
C SER A 57 1.63 4.71 13.82
N MET A 58 2.75 5.15 13.26
CA MET A 58 3.63 4.27 12.46
C MET A 58 4.11 3.04 13.25
N ARG A 59 4.15 3.13 14.59
CA ARG A 59 4.54 2.00 15.46
C ARG A 59 3.47 0.91 15.56
N ASP A 60 2.23 1.24 15.23
CA ASP A 60 1.11 0.30 15.28
C ASP A 60 1.00 -0.51 13.97
N LEU A 61 1.73 -0.09 12.95
CA LEU A 61 1.73 -0.68 11.62
C LEU A 61 2.82 -1.74 11.50
N LYS A 62 2.49 -2.87 10.88
CA LYS A 62 3.45 -3.95 10.60
C LYS A 62 3.58 -4.16 9.10
N LEU A 63 4.82 -4.27 8.61
CA LEU A 63 5.07 -4.71 7.24
C LEU A 63 4.46 -6.10 7.04
N ASP A 64 3.80 -6.29 5.91
CA ASP A 64 3.23 -7.58 5.50
C ASP A 64 3.94 -8.06 4.24
N GLU A 65 4.98 -8.88 4.43
CA GLU A 65 5.84 -9.37 3.35
C GLU A 65 5.10 -10.29 2.39
N ASP A 66 4.17 -11.11 2.90
CA ASP A 66 3.32 -11.98 2.09
C ASP A 66 2.42 -11.16 1.16
N LYS A 67 1.78 -10.10 1.70
CA LYS A 67 1.00 -9.16 0.89
C LYS A 67 1.87 -8.40 -0.10
N GLN A 68 3.11 -8.07 0.26
CA GLN A 68 4.05 -7.42 -0.66
C GLN A 68 4.41 -8.33 -1.84
N MET A 69 4.60 -9.63 -1.60
CA MET A 69 4.83 -10.62 -2.64
C MET A 69 3.60 -10.78 -3.55
N GLU A 70 2.40 -10.88 -2.97
CA GLU A 70 1.14 -10.94 -3.72
C GLU A 70 0.97 -9.74 -4.66
N ILE A 71 1.28 -8.54 -4.17
CA ILE A 71 1.19 -7.33 -5.00
C ILE A 71 2.26 -7.31 -6.10
N GLN A 72 3.48 -7.79 -5.84
CA GLN A 72 4.50 -7.88 -6.87
C GLN A 72 4.06 -8.82 -8.00
N ILE A 73 3.46 -9.98 -7.67
CA ILE A 73 2.88 -10.90 -8.65
C ILE A 73 1.78 -10.20 -9.45
N PHE A 74 0.86 -9.50 -8.78
CA PHE A 74 -0.19 -8.72 -9.45
C PHE A 74 0.39 -7.69 -10.43
N VAL A 75 1.44 -6.96 -10.04
CA VAL A 75 2.07 -5.94 -10.90
C VAL A 75 2.75 -6.57 -12.10
N MET A 76 3.41 -7.72 -11.93
CA MET A 76 4.02 -8.46 -13.04
C MET A 76 2.97 -8.97 -14.05
N ASP A 77 1.83 -9.46 -13.56
CA ASP A 77 0.75 -9.97 -14.42
C ASP A 77 -0.07 -8.85 -15.08
N HIS A 78 0.00 -7.62 -14.53
CA HIS A 78 -0.83 -6.49 -14.92
C HIS A 78 -0.05 -5.17 -15.06
N GLU A 79 1.14 -5.18 -15.67
CA GLU A 79 2.07 -4.02 -15.72
C GLU A 79 1.44 -2.68 -16.17
N GLY A 80 0.37 -2.72 -16.98
CA GLY A 80 -0.36 -1.54 -17.47
C GLY A 80 -1.59 -1.16 -16.65
N HIS A 81 -1.80 -1.75 -15.47
CA HIS A 81 -3.01 -1.50 -14.67
C HIS A 81 -3.06 -0.04 -14.18
N PRO A 82 -4.19 0.67 -14.34
CA PRO A 82 -4.28 2.12 -14.06
C PRO A 82 -4.08 2.50 -12.59
N LEU A 83 -4.28 1.54 -11.67
CA LEU A 83 -4.05 1.73 -10.24
C LEU A 83 -2.61 1.45 -9.79
N ILE A 84 -1.72 1.01 -10.69
CA ILE A 84 -0.29 0.88 -10.37
C ILE A 84 0.33 2.29 -10.38
N PRO A 85 1.04 2.70 -9.31
CA PRO A 85 1.80 3.95 -9.31
C PRO A 85 2.77 4.02 -10.49
N LYS A 86 2.86 5.16 -11.17
CA LYS A 86 3.75 5.33 -12.34
C LYS A 86 5.23 5.09 -12.02
N ASP A 87 5.62 5.30 -10.77
CA ASP A 87 6.97 5.13 -10.26
C ASP A 87 7.14 3.83 -9.45
N TYR A 88 6.20 2.88 -9.52
CA TYR A 88 6.22 1.63 -8.74
C TYR A 88 7.58 0.92 -8.80
N ASN A 89 8.10 0.67 -10.00
CA ASN A 89 9.39 -0.01 -10.20
C ASN A 89 10.58 0.78 -9.61
N GLN A 90 10.53 2.11 -9.66
CA GLN A 90 11.56 2.96 -9.06
C GLN A 90 11.50 2.89 -7.53
N GLN A 91 10.30 2.85 -6.95
CA GLN A 91 10.12 2.69 -5.51
C GLN A 91 10.61 1.31 -5.04
N MET A 92 10.27 0.24 -5.76
CA MET A 92 10.76 -1.12 -5.46
C MET A 92 12.28 -1.23 -5.52
N ALA A 93 12.92 -0.67 -6.55
CA ALA A 93 14.38 -0.67 -6.67
C ALA A 93 15.07 0.01 -5.48
N ARG A 94 14.49 1.11 -4.96
CA ARG A 94 15.00 1.80 -3.76
C ARG A 94 14.89 0.96 -2.50
N LEU A 95 13.87 0.11 -2.38
CA LEU A 95 13.68 -0.78 -1.24
C LEU A 95 14.67 -1.95 -1.27
N GLN A 96 14.95 -2.50 -2.46
CA GLN A 96 15.87 -3.63 -2.63
C GLN A 96 17.34 -3.22 -2.48
N GLY A 97 17.70 -1.97 -2.79
CA GLY A 97 19.05 -1.43 -2.62
C GLY A 97 19.42 -0.99 -1.19
N GLN A 98 18.53 -1.21 -0.20
CA GLN A 98 18.76 -0.87 1.21
C GLN A 98 19.10 -2.08 2.10
N ASN A 99 19.33 -3.26 1.49
CA ASN A 99 19.78 -4.48 2.17
C ASN A 99 21.29 -4.68 2.04
#